data_AF-A0A4Y2J0V3-F1
#
_entry.id   AF-A0A4Y2J0V3-F1
#
_cell.length_a   1.000
_cell.length_b   1.000
_cell.length_c   1.000
_cell.angle_alpha   90.00
_cell.angle_beta   90.00
_cell.angle_gamma   90.00
#
_symmetry.space_group_name_H-M   'P 1'
#
loop_
_entity.id
_entity.type
_entity.pdbx_description
1 polymer ?
#
loop_
_entity_poly.entity_id
_entity_poly.type
_entity_poly.pdbx_seq_one_letter_code
_entity_poly.pdbx_strand_id
1 'polypeptide(L)'
;MHQNYQDAMAMVRKFDRLDLFVTFTCNPTRLDILNVLEGPQRPEDRPDIVVRVFKMKLTELLDDIIKRNLFGRVISYIYVIEFLKRGLPHAYILLTLDTYSKIRTKDDIDKYVIAELPDPIADPTLFQIITRCMIHGPCEILNPNSPCMREGVCTKQYPKEFKEKTEENINGYPMYQRKYTESVRVGRHDLDNR
;
A
#
# COMPACT_ATOMS: atom_id res chain seq x y z
N MET A 1 6.68 22.69 7.93
CA MET A 1 5.51 22.11 7.24
C MET A 1 4.95 23.03 6.15
N HIS A 2 4.84 24.36 6.38
CA HIS A 2 4.30 25.29 5.38
C HIS A 2 5.13 25.38 4.08
N GLN A 3 6.47 25.44 4.17
CA GLN A 3 7.34 25.49 2.99
C GLN A 3 7.18 24.23 2.10
N ASN A 4 7.29 23.04 2.69
CA ASN A 4 7.14 21.78 1.94
C ASN A 4 5.78 21.68 1.23
N TYR A 5 4.72 22.19 1.87
CA TYR A 5 3.41 22.28 1.24
C TYR A 5 3.42 23.27 0.05
N GLN A 6 3.98 24.46 0.23
CA GLN A 6 4.09 25.45 -0.85
C GLN A 6 4.92 24.92 -2.04
N ASP A 7 6.02 24.22 -1.77
CA ASP A 7 6.86 23.59 -2.78
C ASP A 7 6.08 22.51 -3.53
N ALA A 8 5.33 21.67 -2.80
CA ALA A 8 4.46 20.66 -3.41
C ALA A 8 3.37 21.29 -4.28
N MET A 9 2.74 22.36 -3.81
CA MET A 9 1.76 23.10 -4.61
C MET A 9 2.39 23.77 -5.84
N ALA A 10 3.64 24.26 -5.74
CA ALA A 10 4.37 24.80 -6.88
C ALA A 10 4.67 23.73 -7.94
N MET A 11 5.03 22.52 -7.52
CA MET A 11 5.24 21.38 -8.41
C MET A 11 3.94 20.96 -9.10
N VAL A 12 2.82 20.86 -8.38
CA VAL A 12 1.50 20.56 -8.97
C VAL A 12 1.09 21.65 -9.98
N ARG A 13 1.33 22.93 -9.68
CA ARG A 13 1.07 24.02 -10.63
C ARG A 13 1.92 23.93 -11.89
N LYS A 14 3.17 23.46 -11.78
CA LYS A 14 4.11 23.37 -12.91
C LYS A 14 3.90 22.12 -13.77
N PHE A 15 3.60 20.99 -13.14
CA PHE A 15 3.59 19.68 -13.80
C PHE A 15 2.19 19.08 -13.94
N ASP A 16 1.15 19.81 -13.55
CA ASP A 16 -0.26 19.38 -13.48
C ASP A 16 -0.54 18.48 -12.26
N ARG A 17 -1.81 18.06 -12.14
CA ARG A 17 -2.33 17.21 -11.07
C ARG A 17 -1.52 15.92 -10.91
N LEU A 18 -1.47 15.45 -9.67
CA LEU A 18 -0.90 14.17 -9.31
C LEU A 18 -1.74 13.01 -9.88
N ASP A 19 -1.07 11.93 -10.26
CA ASP A 19 -1.71 10.73 -10.81
C ASP A 19 -1.73 9.57 -9.82
N LEU A 20 -0.66 9.41 -9.03
CA LEU A 20 -0.53 8.33 -8.06
C LEU A 20 -0.11 8.85 -6.69
N PHE A 21 -0.71 8.25 -5.66
CA PHE A 21 -0.31 8.40 -4.27
C PHE A 21 0.09 7.04 -3.73
N VAL A 22 1.38 6.86 -3.48
CA VAL A 22 1.96 5.60 -3.01
C VAL A 22 2.38 5.74 -1.56
N THR A 23 1.93 4.82 -0.72
CA THR A 23 2.35 4.70 0.67
C THR A 23 3.33 3.55 0.82
N PHE A 24 4.41 3.78 1.57
CA PHE A 24 5.40 2.75 1.86
C PHE A 24 5.61 2.66 3.36
N THR A 25 5.15 1.55 3.96
CA THR A 25 5.17 1.34 5.41
C THR A 25 6.30 0.41 5.81
N CYS A 26 7.06 0.79 6.84
CA CYS A 26 8.04 -0.12 7.44
C CYS A 26 7.36 -1.31 8.12
N ASN A 27 7.80 -2.53 7.80
CA ASN A 27 7.45 -3.74 8.54
C ASN A 27 8.68 -4.22 9.35
N PRO A 28 8.73 -3.98 10.68
CA PRO A 28 9.89 -4.34 11.50
C PRO A 28 10.04 -5.86 11.70
N THR A 29 9.01 -6.65 11.39
CA THR A 29 9.01 -8.12 11.55
C THR A 29 9.52 -8.87 10.32
N ARG A 30 10.15 -8.17 9.39
CA ARG A 30 10.77 -8.79 8.21
C ARG A 30 12.08 -9.47 8.56
N LEU A 31 12.38 -10.55 7.86
CA LEU A 31 13.59 -11.35 8.07
C LEU A 31 14.88 -10.56 7.82
N ASP A 32 14.90 -9.59 6.91
CA ASP A 32 16.06 -8.73 6.68
C ASP A 32 16.41 -7.82 7.87
N ILE A 33 15.45 -7.52 8.73
CA ILE A 33 15.69 -6.83 10.01
C ILE A 33 16.03 -7.87 11.08
N LEU A 34 15.20 -8.91 11.23
CA LEU A 34 15.33 -9.90 12.30
C LEU A 34 16.65 -10.67 12.25
N ASN A 35 17.18 -10.97 11.06
CA ASN A 35 18.44 -11.71 10.90
C ASN A 35 19.68 -10.94 11.35
N VAL A 36 19.57 -9.62 11.54
CA VAL A 36 20.69 -8.75 11.95
C VAL A 36 20.61 -8.42 13.45
N LEU A 37 19.50 -8.77 14.12
CA LEU A 37 19.36 -8.58 15.56
C LEU A 37 20.16 -9.64 16.31
N GLU A 38 20.81 -9.22 17.40
CA GLU A 38 21.65 -10.10 18.21
C GLU A 38 20.97 -10.46 19.53
N GLY A 39 21.06 -11.74 19.92
CA GLY A 39 20.53 -12.22 21.19
C GLY A 39 19.03 -11.92 21.35
N PRO A 40 18.59 -11.34 22.49
CA PRO A 40 17.18 -11.04 22.74
C PRO A 40 16.73 -9.67 22.18
N GLN A 41 17.52 -9.02 21.33
CA GLN A 41 17.16 -7.73 20.74
C GLN A 41 15.87 -7.84 19.93
N ARG A 42 15.03 -6.82 20.04
CA ARG A 42 13.85 -6.63 19.20
C ARG A 42 14.06 -5.45 18.25
N PRO A 43 13.29 -5.34 17.16
CA PRO A 43 13.42 -4.21 16.23
C PRO A 43 13.29 -2.84 16.91
N GLU A 44 12.48 -2.74 17.97
CA GLU A 44 12.31 -1.50 18.72
C GLU A 44 13.58 -1.07 19.46
N ASP A 45 14.45 -2.03 19.80
CA ASP A 45 15.70 -1.80 20.51
C ASP A 45 16.83 -1.37 19.55
N ARG A 46 16.64 -1.54 18.23
CA ARG A 46 17.61 -1.22 17.16
C ARG A 46 17.00 -0.35 16.05
N PRO A 47 16.54 0.88 16.38
CA PRO A 47 15.94 1.79 15.39
C PRO A 47 16.92 2.16 14.27
N ASP A 48 18.23 2.11 14.51
CA ASP A 48 19.28 2.33 13.51
C ASP A 48 19.21 1.28 12.39
N ILE A 49 19.02 -0.01 12.73
CA ILE A 49 18.87 -1.09 11.74
C ILE A 49 17.56 -0.90 10.97
N VAL A 50 16.45 -0.67 11.69
CA VAL A 50 15.12 -0.52 11.09
C VAL A 50 15.10 0.62 10.07
N VAL A 51 15.64 1.79 10.42
CA VAL A 51 15.67 2.96 9.54
C VAL A 51 16.60 2.73 8.33
N ARG A 52 17.75 2.06 8.51
CA ARG A 52 18.66 1.73 7.41
C ARG A 52 18.00 0.79 6.40
N VAL A 53 17.41 -0.30 6.87
CA VAL A 53 16.70 -1.26 6.00
C VAL A 53 15.54 -0.57 5.29
N PHE A 54 14.73 0.22 6.01
CA PHE A 54 13.67 1.00 5.41
C PHE A 54 14.18 1.92 4.29
N LYS A 55 15.25 2.69 4.54
CA LYS A 55 15.80 3.61 3.54
C LYS A 55 16.35 2.88 2.31
N MET A 56 17.01 1.74 2.49
CA MET A 56 17.50 0.91 1.38
C MET A 56 16.32 0.43 0.51
N LYS A 57 15.27 -0.10 1.13
CA LYS A 57 14.08 -0.58 0.40
C LYS A 57 13.30 0.53 -0.27
N LEU A 58 13.14 1.68 0.39
CA LEU A 58 12.52 2.86 -0.20
C LEU A 58 13.33 3.35 -1.41
N THR A 59 14.66 3.32 -1.34
CA THR A 59 15.51 3.73 -2.47
C THR A 59 15.34 2.79 -3.66
N GLU A 60 15.29 1.47 -3.43
CA GLU A 60 15.02 0.50 -4.49
C GLU A 60 13.63 0.70 -5.11
N LEU A 61 12.60 0.92 -4.29
CA LEU A 61 11.25 1.22 -4.78
C LEU A 61 11.21 2.50 -5.63
N LEU A 62 11.93 3.55 -5.21
CA LEU A 62 12.03 4.78 -6.00
C LEU A 62 12.75 4.54 -7.33
N ASP A 63 13.77 3.68 -7.35
CA ASP A 63 14.46 3.29 -8.58
C ASP A 63 13.54 2.50 -9.53
N ASP A 64 12.74 1.57 -9.00
CA ASP A 64 11.71 0.87 -9.77
C ASP A 64 10.71 1.85 -10.39
N ILE A 65 10.19 2.78 -9.59
CA ILE A 65 9.19 3.76 -10.02
C ILE A 65 9.76 4.74 -11.05
N ILE A 66 10.93 5.33 -10.78
CA ILE A 66 11.45 6.50 -11.52
C ILE A 66 12.38 6.08 -12.65
N LYS A 67 13.27 5.10 -12.41
CA LYS A 67 14.30 4.71 -13.39
C LYS A 67 13.84 3.56 -14.26
N ARG A 68 13.16 2.57 -13.67
CA ARG A 68 12.66 1.39 -14.39
C ARG A 68 11.24 1.58 -14.93
N ASN A 69 10.64 2.76 -14.67
CA ASN A 69 9.32 3.15 -15.17
C ASN A 69 8.21 2.16 -14.79
N LEU A 70 8.20 1.67 -13.54
CA LEU A 70 7.21 0.70 -13.06
C LEU A 70 5.76 1.14 -13.36
N PHE A 71 5.46 2.43 -13.20
CA PHE A 71 4.14 3.02 -13.47
C PHE A 71 4.10 3.81 -14.80
N GLY A 72 5.05 3.57 -15.68
CA GLY A 72 5.36 4.45 -16.81
C GLY A 72 6.32 5.58 -16.42
N ARG A 73 6.52 6.54 -17.33
CA ARG A 73 7.51 7.59 -17.15
C ARG A 73 7.01 8.68 -16.21
N VAL A 74 7.76 8.89 -15.13
CA VAL A 74 7.52 9.92 -14.11
C VAL A 74 8.18 11.24 -14.55
N ILE A 75 7.42 12.33 -14.60
CA ILE A 75 7.93 13.67 -14.93
C ILE A 75 8.23 14.51 -13.69
N SER A 76 7.58 14.22 -12.58
CA SER A 76 7.75 14.90 -11.30
C SER A 76 7.33 13.97 -10.18
N TYR A 77 8.05 14.00 -9.07
CA TYR A 77 7.68 13.28 -7.86
C TYR A 77 8.09 14.07 -6.61
N ILE A 78 7.36 13.84 -5.54
CA ILE A 78 7.64 14.38 -4.21
C ILE A 78 7.42 13.26 -3.23
N TYR A 79 8.30 13.10 -2.25
CA TYR A 79 8.02 12.21 -1.14
C TYR A 79 8.46 12.79 0.18
N VAL A 80 7.75 12.40 1.24
CA VAL A 80 8.07 12.74 2.61
C VAL A 80 8.14 11.46 3.43
N ILE A 81 9.07 11.41 4.38
CA ILE A 81 9.17 10.33 5.36
C ILE A 81 8.68 10.87 6.69
N GLU A 82 7.69 10.22 7.26
CA GLU A 82 7.13 10.54 8.57
C GLU A 82 7.31 9.37 9.52
N PHE A 83 7.54 9.68 10.79
CA PHE A 83 7.54 8.69 11.85
C PHE A 83 6.15 8.68 12.48
N LEU A 84 5.33 7.69 12.11
CA LEU A 84 3.99 7.54 12.68
C LEU A 84 4.07 7.24 14.17
N LYS A 85 2.95 7.35 14.91
CA LYS A 85 2.83 7.30 16.38
C LYS A 85 3.37 6.03 17.10
N ARG A 86 4.09 5.16 16.41
CA ARG A 86 4.83 4.00 16.94
C ARG A 86 6.35 4.05 16.64
N GLY A 87 6.86 5.17 16.13
CA GLY A 87 8.28 5.38 15.86
C GLY A 87 8.82 4.72 14.58
N LEU A 88 7.97 4.07 13.79
CA LEU A 88 8.37 3.45 12.53
C LEU A 88 8.26 4.44 11.36
N PRO A 89 9.24 4.42 10.44
CA PRO A 89 9.20 5.29 9.27
C PRO A 89 8.13 4.85 8.27
N HIS A 90 7.48 5.84 7.67
CA HIS A 90 6.49 5.68 6.61
C HIS A 90 6.78 6.72 5.53
N ALA A 91 6.73 6.34 4.26
CA ALA A 91 6.88 7.29 3.17
C ALA A 91 5.54 7.53 2.47
N TYR A 92 5.28 8.79 2.17
CA TYR A 92 4.20 9.24 1.30
C TYR A 92 4.84 9.75 0.01
N ILE A 93 4.52 9.12 -1.12
CA ILE A 93 5.12 9.42 -2.43
C ILE A 93 3.99 9.88 -3.36
N LEU A 94 4.16 11.07 -3.91
CA LEU A 94 3.25 11.70 -4.86
C LEU A 94 3.94 11.68 -6.24
N LEU A 95 3.27 11.15 -7.25
CA LEU A 95 3.81 11.02 -8.60
C LEU A 95 2.96 11.78 -9.61
N THR A 96 3.65 12.45 -10.54
CA THR A 96 3.08 12.97 -11.78
C THR A 96 3.72 12.21 -12.95
N LEU A 97 2.89 11.52 -13.72
CA LEU A 97 3.24 10.75 -14.89
C LEU A 97 3.19 11.62 -16.15
N ASP A 98 3.98 11.24 -17.16
CA ASP A 98 3.93 11.88 -18.47
C ASP A 98 2.58 11.63 -19.16
N THR A 99 2.27 12.43 -20.18
CA THR A 99 0.99 12.40 -20.91
C THR A 99 0.62 11.03 -21.48
N TYR A 100 1.59 10.23 -21.91
CA TYR A 100 1.38 8.89 -22.46
C TYR A 100 1.29 7.81 -21.39
N SER A 101 1.81 8.06 -20.19
CA SER A 101 1.72 7.13 -19.04
C SER A 101 0.52 7.39 -18.12
N LYS A 102 -0.30 8.42 -18.40
CA LYS A 102 -1.48 8.74 -17.58
C LYS A 102 -2.46 7.56 -17.52
N ILE A 103 -2.94 7.28 -16.31
CA ILE A 103 -3.99 6.29 -16.05
C ILE A 103 -5.34 6.95 -16.37
N ARG A 104 -5.97 6.56 -17.49
CA ARG A 104 -7.22 7.16 -17.97
C ARG A 104 -8.37 6.18 -18.08
N THR A 105 -8.07 4.90 -18.19
CA THR A 105 -9.06 3.85 -18.43
C THR A 105 -9.06 2.84 -17.28
N LYS A 106 -10.13 2.04 -17.22
CA LYS A 106 -10.24 0.91 -16.29
C LYS A 106 -9.11 -0.09 -16.51
N ASP A 107 -8.78 -0.36 -17.77
CA ASP A 107 -7.68 -1.25 -18.14
C ASP A 107 -6.32 -0.69 -17.68
N ASP A 108 -6.14 0.63 -17.64
CA ASP A 108 -4.92 1.23 -17.08
C ASP A 108 -4.84 1.05 -15.55
N ILE A 109 -5.98 1.10 -14.86
CA ILE A 109 -6.04 0.84 -13.42
C ILE A 109 -5.67 -0.61 -13.14
N ASP A 110 -6.26 -1.55 -13.89
CA ASP A 110 -6.10 -2.99 -13.68
C ASP A 110 -4.67 -3.48 -13.98
N LYS A 111 -3.86 -2.70 -14.72
CA LYS A 111 -2.42 -2.95 -14.89
C LYS A 111 -1.62 -2.80 -13.59
N TYR A 112 -2.09 -1.95 -12.67
CA TYR A 112 -1.32 -1.55 -11.49
C TYR A 112 -1.99 -1.94 -10.17
N VAL A 113 -3.30 -2.14 -10.16
CA VAL A 113 -4.08 -2.47 -8.96
C VAL A 113 -4.87 -3.75 -9.20
N ILE A 114 -4.59 -4.76 -8.38
CA ILE A 114 -5.30 -6.04 -8.38
C ILE A 114 -5.85 -6.26 -6.98
N ALA A 115 -7.15 -6.53 -6.88
CA ALA A 115 -7.85 -6.76 -5.61
C ALA A 115 -8.18 -8.26 -5.41
N GLU A 116 -7.27 -9.12 -5.83
CA GLU A 116 -7.36 -10.59 -5.81
C GLU A 116 -6.21 -11.19 -4.99
N LEU A 117 -6.43 -12.38 -4.44
CA LEU A 117 -5.34 -13.12 -3.80
C LEU A 117 -4.42 -13.73 -4.88
N PRO A 118 -3.09 -13.65 -4.72
CA PRO A 118 -2.16 -14.32 -5.60
C PRO A 118 -2.40 -15.84 -5.61
N ASP A 119 -1.98 -16.52 -6.67
CA ASP A 119 -2.07 -17.98 -6.72
C ASP A 119 -1.06 -18.60 -5.73
N PRO A 120 -1.49 -19.45 -4.78
CA PRO A 120 -0.62 -20.01 -3.75
C PRO A 120 0.39 -21.05 -4.27
N ILE A 121 0.18 -21.58 -5.47
CA ILE A 121 1.06 -22.56 -6.12
C ILE A 121 2.02 -21.84 -7.08
N ALA A 122 1.51 -20.92 -7.90
CA ALA A 122 2.31 -20.22 -8.90
C ALA A 122 3.18 -19.10 -8.28
N ASP A 123 2.68 -18.40 -7.26
CA ASP A 123 3.44 -17.39 -6.51
C ASP A 123 3.23 -17.50 -4.99
N PRO A 124 3.79 -18.55 -4.37
CA PRO A 124 3.63 -18.80 -2.93
C PRO A 124 4.21 -17.66 -2.08
N THR A 125 5.24 -16.96 -2.56
CA THR A 125 5.89 -15.90 -1.81
C THR A 125 5.01 -14.65 -1.75
N LEU A 126 4.48 -14.21 -2.89
CA LEU A 126 3.57 -13.08 -2.93
C LEU A 126 2.28 -13.40 -2.17
N PHE A 127 1.74 -14.62 -2.33
CA PHE A 127 0.58 -15.07 -1.56
C PHE A 127 0.80 -14.95 -0.05
N GLN A 128 1.93 -15.44 0.47
CA GLN A 128 2.24 -15.32 1.90
C GLN A 128 2.38 -13.86 2.36
N ILE A 129 2.96 -12.99 1.53
CA ILE A 129 3.09 -11.56 1.84
C ILE A 129 1.72 -10.88 1.90
N ILE A 130 0.89 -11.09 0.87
CA ILE A 130 -0.44 -10.47 0.77
C ILE A 130 -1.35 -10.96 1.89
N THR A 131 -1.41 -12.27 2.12
CA THR A 131 -2.27 -12.84 3.17
C THR A 131 -1.89 -12.39 4.58
N ARG A 132 -0.59 -12.17 4.83
CA ARG A 132 -0.10 -11.68 6.12
C ARG A 132 -0.25 -10.17 6.30
N CYS A 133 -0.07 -9.38 5.25
CA CYS A 133 0.13 -7.92 5.38
C CYS A 133 -0.99 -7.07 4.80
N MET A 134 -1.75 -7.59 3.83
CA MET A 134 -2.65 -6.78 2.98
C MET A 134 -4.12 -7.20 3.06
N ILE A 135 -4.46 -8.25 3.81
CA ILE A 135 -5.86 -8.61 4.08
C ILE A 135 -6.42 -7.73 5.20
N HIS A 136 -7.64 -7.21 5.00
CA HIS A 136 -8.35 -6.50 6.05
C HIS A 136 -8.65 -7.48 7.19
N GLY A 137 -8.23 -7.14 8.40
CA GLY A 137 -8.50 -7.98 9.57
C GLY A 137 -9.99 -8.19 9.81
N PRO A 138 -10.38 -9.20 10.61
CA PRO A 138 -11.77 -9.41 10.97
C PRO A 138 -12.35 -8.13 11.57
N CYS A 139 -13.57 -7.78 11.18
CA CYS A 139 -14.32 -6.66 11.72
C CYS A 139 -15.81 -7.02 11.75
N GLU A 140 -16.68 -6.05 12.05
CA GLU A 140 -18.12 -6.28 12.21
C GLU A 140 -18.41 -7.40 13.21
N ILE A 141 -19.19 -8.40 12.82
CA ILE A 141 -19.59 -9.52 13.68
C ILE A 141 -18.37 -10.36 14.11
N LEU A 142 -17.35 -10.47 13.24
CA LEU A 142 -16.15 -11.25 13.53
C LEU A 142 -15.24 -10.57 14.56
N ASN A 143 -15.22 -9.23 14.60
CA ASN A 143 -14.52 -8.49 15.63
C ASN A 143 -15.07 -7.05 15.79
N PRO A 144 -16.07 -6.85 16.66
CA PRO A 144 -16.69 -5.54 16.87
C PRO A 144 -15.72 -4.49 17.44
N ASN A 145 -14.62 -4.93 18.05
CA ASN A 145 -13.62 -4.08 18.70
C ASN A 145 -12.49 -3.65 17.74
N SER A 146 -12.57 -4.01 16.45
CA SER A 146 -11.57 -3.62 15.47
C SER A 146 -11.48 -2.08 15.35
N PRO A 147 -10.27 -1.49 15.17
CA PRO A 147 -10.11 -0.04 15.09
C PRO A 147 -10.87 0.66 13.95
N CYS A 148 -11.27 -0.10 12.94
CA CYS A 148 -12.09 0.39 11.83
C CYS A 148 -13.58 0.53 12.19
N MET A 149 -14.04 -0.04 13.31
CA MET A 149 -15.45 -0.05 13.69
C MET A 149 -15.88 1.30 14.31
N ARG A 150 -17.00 1.83 13.85
CA ARG A 150 -17.68 2.97 14.45
C ARG A 150 -19.18 2.76 14.32
N GLU A 151 -19.93 2.94 15.40
CA GLU A 151 -21.40 2.79 15.40
C GLU A 151 -21.88 1.44 14.83
N GLY A 152 -21.11 0.37 15.10
CA GLY A 152 -21.45 -0.99 14.66
C GLY A 152 -21.13 -1.31 13.20
N VAL A 153 -20.59 -0.37 12.43
CA VAL A 153 -20.21 -0.56 11.01
C VAL A 153 -18.72 -0.34 10.78
N CYS A 154 -18.15 -1.04 9.79
CA CYS A 154 -16.78 -0.82 9.37
C CYS A 154 -16.67 0.52 8.62
N THR A 155 -15.95 1.49 9.17
CA THR A 155 -15.70 2.81 8.53
C THR A 155 -14.92 2.73 7.21
N LYS A 156 -14.31 1.57 6.93
CA LYS A 156 -13.61 1.26 5.67
C LYS A 156 -14.50 0.51 4.67
N GLN A 157 -15.74 0.21 5.06
CA GLN A 157 -16.76 -0.49 4.27
C GLN A 157 -16.29 -1.88 3.82
N TYR A 158 -15.72 -2.65 4.74
CA TYR A 158 -15.44 -4.07 4.55
C TYR A 158 -16.57 -4.90 5.17
N PRO A 159 -16.90 -6.08 4.59
CA PRO A 159 -16.33 -6.65 3.36
C PRO A 159 -16.78 -5.88 2.10
N LYS A 160 -15.88 -5.71 1.11
CA LYS A 160 -16.25 -5.12 -0.19
C LYS A 160 -17.02 -6.13 -1.03
N GLU A 161 -17.89 -5.64 -1.91
CA GLU A 161 -18.60 -6.48 -2.85
C GLU A 161 -17.66 -7.09 -3.90
N PHE A 162 -18.00 -8.30 -4.36
CA PHE A 162 -17.36 -8.88 -5.55
C PHE A 162 -17.79 -8.11 -6.80
N LYS A 163 -16.84 -7.95 -7.72
CA LYS A 163 -17.03 -7.22 -8.97
C LYS A 163 -16.27 -7.92 -10.09
N GLU A 164 -16.98 -8.30 -11.15
CA GLU A 164 -16.37 -8.96 -12.30
C GLU A 164 -15.42 -8.07 -13.09
N LYS A 165 -15.58 -6.74 -13.05
CA LYS A 165 -14.74 -5.76 -13.74
C LYS A 165 -14.62 -4.48 -12.94
N THR A 166 -13.55 -3.73 -13.16
CA THR A 166 -13.37 -2.41 -12.56
C THR A 166 -14.42 -1.44 -13.11
N GLU A 167 -15.05 -0.68 -12.20
CA GLU A 167 -16.07 0.31 -12.51
C GLU A 167 -15.69 1.68 -11.96
N GLU A 168 -16.10 2.74 -12.66
CA GLU A 168 -15.99 4.09 -12.15
C GLU A 168 -17.05 4.32 -11.08
N ASN A 169 -16.72 5.04 -10.02
CA ASN A 169 -17.66 5.38 -8.96
C ASN A 169 -17.96 6.88 -9.00
N ILE A 170 -19.18 7.23 -8.58
CA ILE A 170 -19.70 8.61 -8.50
C ILE A 170 -18.80 9.51 -7.65
N ASN A 171 -18.11 8.93 -6.66
CA ASN A 171 -17.23 9.64 -5.73
C ASN A 171 -15.76 9.73 -6.18
N GLY A 172 -15.43 9.34 -7.41
CA GLY A 172 -14.08 9.46 -7.98
C GLY A 172 -13.08 8.36 -7.56
N TYR A 173 -13.49 7.38 -6.77
CA TYR A 173 -12.66 6.20 -6.43
C TYR A 173 -13.15 4.96 -7.20
N PRO A 174 -12.34 4.33 -8.05
CA PRO A 174 -12.77 3.15 -8.80
C PRO A 174 -13.20 2.02 -7.87
N MET A 175 -14.26 1.31 -8.26
CA MET A 175 -14.62 0.01 -7.68
C MET A 175 -13.81 -1.04 -8.43
N TYR A 176 -12.73 -1.52 -7.82
CA TYR A 176 -11.83 -2.48 -8.46
C TYR A 176 -12.51 -3.82 -8.76
N GLN A 177 -12.07 -4.47 -9.84
CA GLN A 177 -12.35 -5.88 -10.08
C GLN A 177 -11.91 -6.69 -8.87
N ARG A 178 -12.82 -7.54 -8.41
CA ARG A 178 -12.65 -8.43 -7.27
C ARG A 178 -13.44 -9.70 -7.53
N LYS A 179 -12.81 -10.71 -8.12
CA LYS A 179 -13.44 -12.01 -8.33
C LYS A 179 -13.48 -12.80 -7.03
N TYR A 180 -14.43 -13.72 -6.95
CA TYR A 180 -14.48 -14.67 -5.86
C TYR A 180 -13.22 -15.55 -5.87
N THR A 181 -12.56 -15.65 -4.72
CA THR A 181 -11.49 -16.62 -4.45
C THR A 181 -11.82 -17.40 -3.19
N GLU A 182 -11.20 -18.57 -3.02
CA GLU A 182 -11.30 -19.31 -1.77
C GLU A 182 -10.81 -18.48 -0.58
N SER A 183 -11.42 -18.71 0.58
CA SER A 183 -11.01 -18.06 1.82
C SER A 183 -9.65 -18.57 2.27
N VAL A 184 -8.89 -17.69 2.91
CA VAL A 184 -7.59 -17.96 3.51
C VAL A 184 -7.65 -17.72 5.00
N ARG A 185 -6.89 -18.50 5.76
CA ARG A 185 -6.86 -18.39 7.21
C ARG A 185 -5.99 -17.22 7.66
N VAL A 186 -6.61 -16.19 8.22
CA VAL A 186 -5.94 -15.03 8.81
C VAL A 186 -6.14 -15.08 10.33
N GLY A 187 -5.10 -15.55 11.03
CA GLY A 187 -5.18 -15.80 12.48
C GLY A 187 -6.15 -16.94 12.80
N ARG A 188 -7.32 -16.58 13.35
CA ARG A 188 -8.38 -17.54 13.74
C ARG A 188 -9.61 -17.51 12.83
N HIS A 189 -9.61 -16.68 11.79
CA HIS A 189 -10.74 -16.46 10.92
C HIS A 189 -10.40 -16.82 9.49
N ASP A 190 -11.37 -17.32 8.74
CA ASP A 190 -11.27 -17.54 7.31
C ASP A 190 -11.82 -16.29 6.60
N LEU A 191 -10.93 -15.59 5.89
CA LEU A 191 -11.22 -14.34 5.20
C LEU A 191 -10.92 -14.52 3.71
N ASP A 192 -11.72 -13.92 2.84
CA ASP A 192 -11.43 -13.89 1.41
C ASP A 192 -10.86 -12.52 1.02
N ASN A 193 -10.82 -12.22 -0.28
CA ASN A 193 -10.34 -10.94 -0.78
C ASN A 193 -11.34 -9.79 -0.57
N ARG A 194 -12.48 -9.94 0.08
CA ARG A 194 -13.43 -8.84 0.26
C ARG A 194 -12.93 -7.73 1.18
#